data_AF-D1P2P9-F1
#
_entry.id   AF-D1P2P9-F1
#
_cell.length_a   1.000
_cell.length_b   1.000
_cell.length_c   1.000
_cell.angle_alpha   90.00
_cell.angle_beta   90.00
_cell.angle_gamma   90.00
#
_symmetry.space_group_name_H-M   'P 1'
#
loop_
_entity.id
_entity.type
_entity.pdbx_description
1 polymer ?
#
loop_
_entity_poly.entity_id
_entity_poly.type
_entity_poly.pdbx_seq_one_letter_code
_entity_poly.pdbx_strand_id
1 'polypeptide(L)'
;MMNKEWLTAKELVGIQGLPMSTQGINAMARRENWLSRKRRGIQGKALEYHISSIPSDIAEHVFMYETPVVYQAKHEEQSHIWQAAYNQLSYDERVKVLAFIVREGALALVSLINKK
;
A
#
# COMPACT_ATOMS: atom_id res chain seq x y z
N MET A 1 10.31 1.79 4.94
CA MET A 1 8.99 1.95 4.29
C MET A 1 8.31 3.13 4.96
N MET A 2 7.72 4.06 4.20
CA MET A 2 7.13 5.29 4.76
C MET A 2 5.76 4.96 5.36
N ASN A 3 5.66 4.96 6.69
CA ASN A 3 4.41 4.71 7.40
C ASN A 3 3.43 5.86 7.14
N LYS A 4 2.28 5.58 6.52
CA LYS A 4 1.22 6.57 6.35
C LYS A 4 0.44 6.70 7.67
N GLU A 5 0.74 7.71 8.46
CA GLU A 5 0.18 7.89 9.80
C GLU A 5 -1.25 8.47 9.84
N TRP A 6 -1.77 8.91 8.69
CA TRP A 6 -3.04 9.62 8.59
C TRP A 6 -3.98 8.95 7.59
N LEU A 7 -5.17 8.59 8.06
CA LEU A 7 -6.15 7.76 7.36
C LEU A 7 -7.46 8.53 7.16
N THR A 8 -8.08 8.39 6.00
CA THR A 8 -9.39 8.98 5.70
C THR A 8 -10.53 8.11 6.23
N ALA A 9 -11.70 8.70 6.47
CA ALA A 9 -12.89 7.93 6.84
C ALA A 9 -13.21 6.82 5.82
N LYS A 10 -12.88 7.01 4.54
CA LYS A 10 -13.10 6.01 3.49
C LYS A 10 -12.17 4.80 3.64
N GLU A 11 -10.93 5.00 4.08
CA GLU A 11 -9.96 3.92 4.33
C GLU A 11 -10.31 3.11 5.58
N LEU A 12 -11.12 3.67 6.48
CA LEU A 12 -11.53 3.03 7.73
C LEU A 12 -12.87 2.29 7.64
N VAL A 13 -13.65 2.52 6.58
CA VAL A 13 -14.93 1.82 6.38
C VAL A 13 -14.67 0.35 6.05
N GLY A 14 -15.40 -0.55 6.70
CA GLY A 14 -15.34 -1.99 6.43
C GLY A 14 -14.32 -2.76 7.27
N ILE A 15 -13.57 -2.07 8.14
CA ILE A 15 -12.72 -2.74 9.13
C ILE A 15 -13.60 -3.31 10.24
N GLN A 16 -13.35 -4.56 10.64
CA GLN A 16 -14.07 -5.21 11.72
C GLN A 16 -13.98 -4.35 13.01
N GLY A 17 -15.12 -4.06 13.63
CA GLY A 17 -15.20 -3.17 14.80
C GLY A 17 -15.41 -1.69 14.46
N LEU A 18 -15.29 -1.28 13.20
CA LEU A 18 -15.64 0.06 12.74
C LEU A 18 -16.98 0.13 12.01
N PRO A 19 -17.65 1.30 12.00
CA PRO A 19 -18.84 1.55 11.20
C PRO A 19 -18.64 1.28 9.71
N MET A 20 -19.67 0.73 9.07
CA MET A 20 -19.71 0.43 7.62
C MET A 20 -19.96 1.66 6.73
N SER A 21 -19.99 2.87 7.30
CA SER A 21 -20.25 4.11 6.56
C SER A 21 -19.32 5.22 7.01
N THR A 22 -18.93 6.11 6.09
CA THR A 22 -18.05 7.23 6.39
C THR A 22 -18.68 8.19 7.40
N GLN A 23 -20.01 8.34 7.39
CA GLN A 23 -20.75 9.10 8.39
C GLN A 23 -20.64 8.47 9.77
N GLY A 24 -20.73 7.14 9.86
CA GLY A 24 -20.54 6.40 11.11
C GLY A 24 -19.13 6.56 11.66
N ILE A 25 -18.11 6.48 10.81
CA ILE A 25 -16.71 6.73 11.19
C ILE A 25 -16.54 8.15 11.73
N ASN A 26 -17.08 9.16 11.04
CA ASN A 26 -16.98 10.56 11.49
C ASN A 26 -17.71 10.78 12.82
N ALA A 27 -18.82 10.08 13.07
CA ALA A 27 -19.56 10.15 14.33
C ALA A 27 -18.78 9.49 15.47
N MET A 28 -18.20 8.30 15.23
CA MET A 28 -17.34 7.60 16.18
C MET A 28 -16.10 8.43 16.51
N ALA A 29 -15.42 8.98 15.50
CA ALA A 29 -14.24 9.82 15.68
C ALA A 29 -14.52 11.07 16.52
N ARG A 30 -15.72 11.65 16.41
CA ARG A 30 -16.16 12.75 17.29
C ARG A 30 -16.46 12.28 18.71
N ARG A 31 -17.14 11.14 18.86
CA ARG A 31 -17.47 10.56 20.17
C ARG A 31 -16.21 10.19 20.96
N GLU A 32 -15.21 9.67 20.27
CA GLU A 32 -13.98 9.14 20.85
C GLU A 32 -12.79 10.11 20.74
N ASN A 33 -13.03 11.35 20.30
CA ASN A 33 -12.03 12.42 20.21
C ASN A 33 -10.76 12.03 19.43
N TRP A 34 -10.92 11.38 18.27
CA TRP A 34 -9.79 11.01 17.45
C TRP A 34 -9.02 12.24 16.96
N LEU A 35 -7.70 12.12 16.87
CA LEU A 35 -6.81 13.17 16.36
C LEU A 35 -7.12 13.36 14.88
N SER A 36 -7.68 14.52 14.53
CA SER A 36 -8.13 14.81 13.18
C SER A 36 -7.40 16.01 12.58
N ARG A 37 -7.15 15.95 11.27
CA ARG A 37 -6.61 17.08 10.49
C ARG A 37 -7.41 17.27 9.21
N LYS A 38 -7.40 18.50 8.69
CA LYS A 38 -7.91 18.78 7.35
C LYS A 38 -6.91 18.24 6.31
N ARG A 39 -7.43 17.54 5.31
CA ARG A 39 -6.61 17.04 4.19
C ARG A 39 -6.05 18.22 3.39
N ARG A 40 -4.74 18.21 3.11
CA ARG A 40 -4.07 19.25 2.33
C ARG A 40 -4.31 19.02 0.83
N GLY A 41 -4.54 20.10 0.08
CA GLY A 41 -4.54 20.09 -1.39
C GLY A 41 -5.86 19.70 -2.06
N ILE A 42 -7.00 19.70 -1.36
CA ILE A 42 -8.32 19.46 -1.97
C ILE A 42 -9.32 20.55 -1.62
N GLN A 43 -10.18 20.88 -2.58
CA GLN A 43 -11.31 21.76 -2.41
C GLN A 43 -12.46 21.00 -1.71
N GLY A 44 -12.42 20.91 -0.38
CA GLY A 44 -13.46 20.25 0.42
C GLY A 44 -13.14 20.08 1.91
N LYS A 45 -14.16 19.79 2.73
CA LYS A 45 -14.04 19.51 4.19
C LYS A 45 -13.61 18.06 4.47
N ALA A 46 -12.65 17.52 3.73
CA ALA A 46 -12.16 16.17 3.96
C ALA A 46 -11.25 16.14 5.22
N LEU A 47 -11.60 15.27 6.17
CA LEU A 47 -10.81 15.03 7.38
C LEU A 47 -10.03 13.73 7.28
N GLU A 48 -8.85 13.72 7.88
CA GLU A 48 -8.00 12.55 8.09
C GLU A 48 -7.82 12.36 9.60
N TYR A 49 -7.63 11.11 10.02
CA TYR A 49 -7.49 10.68 11.41
C TYR A 49 -6.12 10.03 11.63
N HIS A 50 -5.46 10.37 12.73
CA HIS A 50 -4.15 9.82 13.06
C HIS A 50 -4.30 8.40 13.61
N ILE A 51 -3.44 7.49 13.15
CA ILE A 51 -3.49 6.07 13.52
C ILE A 51 -3.39 5.84 15.04
N SER A 52 -2.62 6.67 15.76
CA SER A 52 -2.49 6.55 17.23
C SER A 52 -3.76 6.84 18.02
N SER A 53 -4.77 7.43 17.38
CA SER A 53 -6.05 7.77 18.00
C SER A 53 -7.18 6.83 17.59
N ILE A 54 -6.87 5.84 16.75
CA ILE A 54 -7.76 4.75 16.36
C ILE A 54 -7.51 3.59 17.34
N PRO A 55 -8.55 2.84 17.76
CA PRO A 55 -8.37 1.68 18.65
C PRO A 55 -7.28 0.72 18.14
N SER A 56 -6.41 0.25 19.04
CA SER A 56 -5.21 -0.55 18.71
C SER A 56 -5.53 -1.83 17.94
N ASP A 57 -6.64 -2.48 18.29
CA ASP A 57 -7.11 -3.73 17.67
C ASP A 57 -7.48 -3.53 16.18
N ILE A 58 -7.62 -2.29 15.73
CA ILE A 58 -8.01 -1.87 14.38
C ILE A 58 -6.78 -1.39 13.59
N ALA A 59 -5.80 -0.80 14.27
CA ALA A 59 -4.56 -0.32 13.66
C ALA A 59 -3.75 -1.48 13.02
N GLU A 60 -3.69 -2.64 13.67
CA GLU A 60 -3.03 -3.84 13.12
C GLU A 60 -3.68 -4.32 11.81
N HIS A 61 -5.01 -4.20 11.71
CA HIS A 61 -5.74 -4.53 10.49
C HIS A 61 -5.45 -3.54 9.36
N VAL A 62 -5.41 -2.22 9.62
CA VAL A 62 -5.09 -1.22 8.57
C VAL A 62 -3.71 -1.46 7.96
N PHE A 63 -2.71 -1.80 8.79
CA PHE A 63 -1.36 -2.13 8.31
C PHE A 63 -1.31 -3.39 7.43
N MET A 64 -2.22 -4.34 7.62
CA MET A 64 -2.33 -5.53 6.77
C MET A 64 -3.10 -5.29 5.46
N TYR A 65 -3.88 -4.21 5.37
CA TYR A 65 -4.67 -3.85 4.17
C TYR A 65 -4.07 -2.70 3.34
N GLU A 66 -2.87 -2.19 3.65
CA GLU A 66 -2.01 -1.60 2.61
C GLU A 66 -1.58 -2.72 1.65
N THR A 67 -2.55 -3.21 0.88
CA THR A 67 -2.28 -4.02 -0.28
C THR A 67 -1.35 -3.21 -1.18
N PRO A 68 -0.10 -3.65 -1.43
CA PRO A 68 0.58 -3.18 -2.63
C PRO A 68 -0.39 -3.49 -3.76
N VAL A 69 -0.67 -2.52 -4.64
CA VAL A 69 -1.57 -2.72 -5.78
C VAL A 69 -1.13 -4.02 -6.49
N VAL A 70 -1.83 -5.12 -6.22
CA VAL A 70 -1.53 -6.39 -6.84
C VAL A 70 -2.15 -6.26 -8.21
N TYR A 71 -1.32 -5.97 -9.21
CA TYR A 71 -1.67 -6.23 -10.59
C TYR A 71 -1.95 -7.74 -10.67
N GLN A 72 -3.22 -8.14 -10.52
CA GLN A 72 -3.66 -9.49 -10.83
C GLN A 72 -3.62 -9.67 -12.35
N ALA A 73 -2.41 -9.76 -12.90
CA ALA A 73 -2.21 -10.56 -14.08
C ALA A 73 -2.64 -11.99 -13.70
N LYS A 74 -3.43 -12.66 -14.54
CA LYS A 74 -3.70 -14.10 -14.43
C LYS A 74 -2.36 -14.84 -14.35
N HIS A 75 -1.84 -15.09 -13.15
CA HIS A 75 -0.44 -15.50 -12.96
C HIS A 75 -0.34 -16.77 -12.12
N GLU A 76 -1.22 -17.74 -12.38
CA GLU A 76 -1.24 -18.97 -11.59
C GLU A 76 -0.75 -20.21 -12.34
N GLU A 77 -0.41 -20.15 -13.64
CA GLU A 77 0.21 -21.32 -14.31
C GLU A 77 1.57 -21.03 -14.96
N GLN A 78 1.82 -19.80 -15.41
CA GLN A 78 3.03 -19.47 -16.18
C GLN A 78 4.24 -19.00 -15.34
N SER A 79 4.12 -18.75 -14.03
CA SER A 79 5.24 -18.32 -13.15
C SER A 79 6.05 -19.43 -12.52
N HIS A 80 5.53 -20.65 -12.43
CA HIS A 80 6.06 -21.60 -11.44
C HIS A 80 7.55 -21.93 -11.65
N ILE A 81 7.99 -21.93 -12.91
CA ILE A 81 9.41 -22.13 -13.25
C ILE A 81 10.28 -21.00 -12.68
N TRP A 82 9.85 -19.75 -12.80
CA TRP A 82 10.57 -18.59 -12.26
C TRP A 82 10.57 -18.55 -10.74
N GLN A 83 9.44 -18.90 -10.11
CA GLN A 83 9.36 -18.98 -8.65
C GLN A 83 10.25 -20.11 -8.11
N ALA A 84 10.23 -21.29 -8.75
CA ALA A 84 11.08 -22.42 -8.37
C ALA A 84 12.56 -22.09 -8.55
N ALA A 85 12.94 -21.47 -9.66
CA ALA A 85 14.33 -21.05 -9.91
C ALA A 85 14.79 -19.98 -8.91
N TYR A 86 13.97 -18.96 -8.64
CA TYR A 86 14.27 -17.91 -7.67
C TYR A 86 14.47 -18.48 -6.25
N ASN A 87 13.64 -19.44 -5.87
CA ASN A 87 13.71 -20.06 -4.55
C ASN A 87 15.00 -20.88 -4.33
N GLN A 88 15.63 -21.37 -5.40
CA GLN A 88 16.91 -22.09 -5.34
C GLN A 88 18.12 -21.16 -5.16
N LEU A 89 17.98 -19.86 -5.44
CA LEU A 89 19.05 -18.89 -5.29
C LEU A 89 19.21 -18.45 -3.83
N SER A 90 20.46 -18.27 -3.40
CA SER A 90 20.81 -17.57 -2.17
C SER A 90 20.48 -16.07 -2.27
N TYR A 91 20.50 -15.37 -1.13
CA TYR A 91 20.22 -13.93 -1.09
C TYR A 91 21.16 -13.13 -2.01
N ASP A 92 22.47 -13.41 -1.96
CA ASP A 92 23.46 -12.68 -2.76
C ASP A 92 23.28 -12.92 -4.26
N GLU A 93 22.90 -14.14 -4.65
CA GLU A 93 22.61 -14.48 -6.05
C GLU A 93 21.35 -13.77 -6.54
N ARG A 94 20.28 -13.71 -5.72
CA ARG A 94 19.05 -12.96 -6.04
C ARG A 94 19.36 -11.48 -6.25
N VAL A 95 20.17 -10.87 -5.38
CA VAL A 95 20.56 -9.47 -5.51
C VAL A 95 21.30 -9.23 -6.82
N LYS A 96 22.25 -10.10 -7.19
CA LYS A 96 22.99 -10.00 -8.46
C LYS A 96 22.08 -10.12 -9.68
N VAL A 97 21.17 -11.10 -9.68
CA VAL A 97 20.21 -11.32 -10.77
C VAL A 97 19.27 -10.13 -10.93
N LEU A 98 18.72 -9.61 -9.83
CA LEU A 98 17.84 -8.43 -9.87
C LEU A 98 18.59 -7.19 -10.36
N ALA A 99 19.80 -6.95 -9.86
CA ALA A 99 20.62 -5.82 -10.29
C ALA A 99 20.94 -5.88 -11.79
N PHE A 100 21.21 -7.09 -12.32
CA PHE A 100 21.43 -7.31 -13.75
C PHE A 100 20.18 -6.99 -14.57
N ILE A 101 19.03 -7.56 -14.22
CA ILE A 101 17.75 -7.32 -14.92
C ILE A 101 17.41 -5.83 -14.96
N VAL A 102 17.56 -5.14 -13.82
CA VAL A 102 17.29 -3.70 -13.74
C VAL A 102 18.26 -2.90 -14.61
N ARG A 103 19.55 -3.24 -14.60
CA ARG A 103 20.56 -2.54 -15.40
C ARG A 103 20.32 -2.70 -16.90
N GLU A 104 20.14 -3.93 -17.37
CA GLU A 104 19.91 -4.20 -18.79
C GLU A 104 18.56 -3.63 -19.24
N GLY A 105 17.53 -3.74 -18.41
CA GLY A 105 16.22 -3.13 -18.68
C GLY A 105 16.30 -1.61 -18.78
N ALA A 106 17.01 -0.96 -17.86
CA ALA A 106 17.19 0.50 -17.87
C ALA A 106 17.98 0.95 -19.10
N LEU A 107 19.05 0.25 -19.48
CA LEU A 107 19.82 0.55 -20.68
C LEU A 107 18.98 0.40 -21.95
N ALA A 108 18.15 -0.64 -22.04
CA ALA A 108 17.23 -0.83 -23.16
C ALA A 108 16.21 0.32 -23.26
N LEU A 109 15.66 0.78 -22.14
CA LEU A 109 14.74 1.92 -22.10
C LEU A 109 15.42 3.23 -22.53
N VAL A 110 16.64 3.49 -22.06
CA VAL A 110 17.43 4.66 -22.48
C VAL A 110 17.71 4.62 -23.99
N SER A 111 18.06 3.45 -24.53
CA SER A 111 18.24 3.25 -25.97
C SER A 111 16.96 3.53 -26.75
N LEU A 112 15.80 3.10 -26.24
CA LEU A 112 14.50 3.36 -26.85
C LEU A 112 14.16 4.87 -26.87
N ILE A 113 14.44 5.57 -25.77
CA ILE A 113 14.22 7.02 -25.66
C ILE A 113 15.08 7.76 -26.68
N ASN A 114 16.37 7.40 -26.80
CA ASN A 114 17.31 8.06 -27.71
C ASN A 114 17.04 7.78 -29.20
N LYS A 115 16.16 6.83 -29.52
CA LYS A 115 15.73 6.50 -30.90
C LYS A 115 14.47 7.26 -31.34
N LYS A 116 13.79 7.97 -30.44
CA LYS A 116 12.64 8.83 -30.73
C LYS A 116 13.09 10.28 -30.87
#